data_AF-A0ABD0QKX5-F1
#
_entry.id   AF-A0ABD0QKX5-F1
#
_cell.length_a   1.000
_cell.length_b   1.000
_cell.length_c   1.000
_cell.angle_alpha   90.00
_cell.angle_beta   90.00
_cell.angle_gamma   90.00
#
_symmetry.space_group_name_H-M   'P 1'
#
loop_
_entity.id
_entity.type
_entity.pdbx_description
1 polymer ?
#
loop_
_entity_poly.entity_id
_entity_poly.type
_entity_poly.pdbx_seq_one_letter_code
_entity_poly.pdbx_strand_id
1 'polypeptide(L)'
;MESRAFCLLMLCCCISVCNLYPLIHPSNGLNECHKNSTLPALEVLPGGGWDNLRNMDMGRVMNLSFSQCQTTEDGVYLIPDEVFVIPQKVSGVETNSEIITSWTDQISSTSSSINADASFLVVLNGKFSKENQRIKTHQVKESSVTARVQ
;
A
#
# COMPACT_ATOMS: atom_id res chain seq x y z
N MET A 1 51.40 -1.79 -30.94
CA MET A 1 50.11 -2.36 -31.40
C MET A 1 49.37 -3.11 -30.29
N GLU A 2 50.08 -3.56 -29.24
CA GLU A 2 49.55 -4.28 -28.06
C GLU A 2 48.64 -3.46 -27.11
N SER A 3 48.91 -2.16 -26.92
CA SER A 3 48.20 -1.35 -25.90
C SER A 3 46.75 -1.00 -26.26
N ARG A 4 46.40 -0.94 -27.56
CA ARG A 4 45.03 -0.64 -28.01
C ARG A 4 44.09 -1.83 -27.85
N ALA A 5 44.61 -3.06 -27.97
CA ALA A 5 43.85 -4.29 -27.76
C ALA A 5 43.46 -4.47 -26.29
N PHE A 6 44.35 -4.13 -25.36
CA PHE A 6 44.06 -4.16 -23.93
C PHE A 6 42.99 -3.14 -23.51
N CYS A 7 43.02 -1.91 -24.04
CA CYS A 7 41.96 -0.93 -23.77
C CYS A 7 40.59 -1.37 -24.32
N LEU A 8 40.55 -2.00 -25.50
CA LEU A 8 39.30 -2.52 -26.07
C LEU A 8 38.76 -3.71 -25.26
N LEU A 9 39.62 -4.60 -24.76
CA LEU A 9 39.21 -5.71 -23.90
C LEU A 9 38.64 -5.22 -22.56
N MET A 10 39.26 -4.20 -21.96
CA MET A 10 38.78 -3.61 -20.70
C MET A 10 37.44 -2.87 -20.88
N LEU A 11 37.24 -2.17 -22.00
CA LEU A 11 35.92 -1.59 -22.32
C LEU A 11 34.85 -2.68 -22.52
N CYS A 12 35.19 -3.79 -23.20
CA CYS A 12 34.26 -4.91 -23.42
C CYS A 12 33.88 -5.60 -22.09
N CYS A 13 34.83 -5.78 -21.18
CA CYS A 13 34.55 -6.36 -19.86
C CYS A 13 33.63 -5.47 -19.02
N CYS A 14 33.75 -4.13 -19.10
CA CYS A 14 32.85 -3.21 -18.39
C CYS A 14 31.41 -3.23 -18.94
N ILE A 15 31.21 -3.51 -20.23
CA ILE A 15 29.87 -3.63 -20.84
C ILE A 15 29.20 -4.95 -20.45
N SER A 16 29.99 -6.02 -20.26
CA SER A 16 29.48 -7.36 -19.94
C SER A 16 29.00 -7.53 -18.47
N VAL A 17 29.33 -6.60 -17.57
CA VAL A 17 28.90 -6.65 -16.15
C VAL A 17 27.56 -5.93 -15.94
N CYS A 18 27.01 -5.28 -16.97
CA CYS A 18 25.63 -4.82 -16.96
C CYS A 18 24.69 -6.03 -17.16
N ASN A 19 24.57 -6.86 -16.13
CA ASN A 19 23.41 -7.73 -15.96
C ASN A 19 22.18 -6.82 -15.78
N LEU A 20 21.64 -6.27 -16.89
CA LEU A 20 20.23 -5.98 -16.99
C LEU A 20 19.54 -7.34 -16.99
N TYR A 21 19.38 -7.95 -15.82
CA TYR A 21 18.22 -8.79 -15.63
C TYR A 21 17.05 -7.79 -15.66
N PRO A 22 16.21 -7.77 -16.71
CA PRO A 22 14.91 -7.15 -16.52
C PRO A 22 14.35 -7.84 -15.28
N LEU A 23 13.95 -7.06 -14.27
CA LEU A 23 13.02 -7.54 -13.27
C LEU A 23 11.77 -7.93 -14.07
N ILE A 24 11.75 -9.17 -14.55
CA ILE A 24 10.59 -9.79 -15.18
C ILE A 24 9.61 -9.82 -14.04
N HIS A 25 8.78 -8.79 -13.94
CA HIS A 25 7.62 -8.83 -13.09
C HIS A 25 6.75 -9.94 -13.68
N PRO A 26 6.60 -11.09 -13.00
CA PRO A 26 5.80 -12.16 -13.54
C PRO A 26 4.41 -11.60 -13.84
N SER A 27 3.98 -11.74 -15.10
CA SER A 27 2.64 -11.31 -15.51
C SER A 27 1.64 -12.08 -14.65
N ASN A 28 0.82 -11.36 -13.91
CA ASN A 28 -0.24 -11.95 -13.08
C ASN A 28 -1.50 -12.32 -13.89
N GLY A 29 -1.45 -12.24 -15.23
CA GLY A 29 -2.57 -12.57 -16.11
C GLY A 29 -3.56 -11.42 -16.35
N LEU A 30 -3.45 -10.28 -15.65
CA LEU A 30 -4.45 -9.21 -15.73
C LEU A 30 -4.61 -8.64 -17.15
N ASN A 31 -3.51 -8.47 -17.88
CA ASN A 31 -3.54 -7.98 -19.26
C ASN A 31 -4.26 -8.94 -20.21
N GLU A 32 -4.31 -10.23 -19.90
CA GLU A 32 -5.06 -11.21 -20.70
C GLU A 32 -6.56 -11.03 -20.50
N CYS A 33 -6.99 -10.78 -19.26
CA CYS A 33 -8.38 -10.43 -18.97
C CYS A 33 -8.84 -9.15 -19.67
N HIS A 34 -7.96 -8.13 -19.73
CA HIS A 34 -8.26 -6.88 -20.44
C HIS A 34 -8.44 -7.03 -21.96
N LYS A 35 -7.96 -8.12 -22.58
CA LYS A 35 -8.22 -8.37 -24.01
C LYS A 35 -9.69 -8.66 -24.29
N ASN A 36 -10.39 -9.26 -23.32
CA ASN A 36 -11.77 -9.72 -23.46
C ASN A 36 -12.76 -8.87 -22.66
N SER A 37 -12.28 -8.01 -21.76
CA SER A 37 -13.09 -7.17 -20.87
C SER A 37 -12.50 -5.78 -20.76
N THR A 38 -13.36 -4.76 -20.77
CA THR A 38 -12.98 -3.36 -20.52
C THR A 38 -13.11 -2.97 -19.05
N LEU A 39 -13.42 -3.92 -18.16
CA LEU A 39 -13.60 -3.65 -16.74
C LEU A 39 -12.26 -3.29 -16.09
N PRO A 40 -12.22 -2.30 -15.19
CA PRO A 40 -11.03 -2.01 -14.40
C PRO A 40 -10.77 -3.11 -13.37
N ALA A 41 -9.50 -3.31 -13.02
CA ALA A 41 -9.13 -4.11 -11.86
C ALA A 41 -9.41 -3.35 -10.55
N LEU A 42 -9.86 -4.07 -9.52
CA LEU A 42 -9.99 -3.51 -8.18
C LEU A 42 -8.60 -3.16 -7.62
N GLU A 43 -8.36 -1.88 -7.31
CA GLU A 43 -7.06 -1.40 -6.86
C GLU A 43 -6.78 -1.66 -5.37
N VAL A 44 -7.84 -1.74 -4.56
CA VAL A 44 -7.74 -1.98 -3.11
C VAL A 44 -7.77 -3.48 -2.86
N LEU A 45 -6.59 -4.10 -2.75
CA LEU A 45 -6.44 -5.54 -2.58
C LEU A 45 -5.74 -5.88 -1.26
N PRO A 46 -6.15 -6.98 -0.59
CA PRO A 46 -5.44 -7.49 0.57
C PRO A 46 -4.12 -8.19 0.18
N GLY A 47 -3.37 -8.65 1.18
CA GLY A 47 -2.15 -9.45 0.96
C GLY A 47 -0.87 -8.63 0.74
N GLY A 48 -0.94 -7.31 0.92
CA GLY A 48 0.23 -6.46 1.11
C GLY A 48 0.79 -6.58 2.53
N GLY A 49 2.09 -6.32 2.68
CA GLY A 49 2.73 -6.12 3.97
C GLY A 49 2.37 -4.75 4.54
N TRP A 50 2.35 -4.63 5.86
CA TRP A 50 1.96 -3.41 6.57
C TRP A 50 2.94 -3.09 7.69
N ASP A 51 3.45 -1.85 7.71
CA ASP A 51 4.19 -1.31 8.86
C ASP A 51 3.20 -0.66 9.82
N ASN A 52 2.94 -1.34 10.93
CA ASN A 52 1.96 -0.89 11.93
C ASN A 52 2.44 0.27 12.81
N LEU A 53 3.71 0.64 12.79
CA LEU A 53 4.19 1.81 13.54
C LEU A 53 3.97 3.08 12.71
N ARG A 54 4.22 2.99 11.40
CA ARG A 54 4.14 4.12 10.47
C ARG A 54 2.80 4.22 9.74
N ASN A 55 1.93 3.20 9.85
CA ASN A 55 0.72 3.03 9.05
C ASN A 55 1.01 3.14 7.55
N MET A 56 1.91 2.29 7.05
CA MET A 56 2.37 2.32 5.66
C MET A 56 2.36 0.94 5.02
N ASP A 57 1.97 0.90 3.75
CA ASP A 57 2.08 -0.29 2.91
C ASP A 57 3.55 -0.60 2.60
N MET A 58 3.93 -1.87 2.76
CA MET A 58 5.30 -2.37 2.60
C MET A 58 5.47 -3.28 1.37
N GLY A 59 4.57 -3.15 0.39
CA GLY A 59 4.59 -3.94 -0.84
C GLY A 59 3.85 -5.27 -0.74
N ARG A 60 3.82 -6.04 -1.82
CA ARG A 60 3.04 -7.29 -1.92
C ARG A 60 3.72 -8.43 -1.16
N VAL A 61 2.94 -9.17 -0.36
CA VAL A 61 3.38 -10.38 0.34
C VAL A 61 2.73 -11.64 -0.25
N MET A 62 1.43 -11.58 -0.54
CA MET A 62 0.68 -12.69 -1.15
C MET A 62 0.79 -12.68 -2.67
N ASN A 63 0.81 -13.86 -3.28
CA ASN A 63 0.67 -13.96 -4.73
C ASN A 63 -0.81 -13.74 -5.12
N LEU A 64 -1.04 -12.92 -6.14
CA LEU A 64 -2.37 -12.57 -6.64
C LEU A 64 -2.40 -12.79 -8.15
N SER A 65 -3.24 -13.72 -8.61
CA SER A 65 -3.36 -14.10 -10.01
C SER A 65 -4.72 -13.75 -10.59
N PHE A 66 -4.78 -13.50 -11.90
CA PHE A 66 -6.00 -13.17 -12.65
C PHE A 66 -6.21 -14.19 -13.78
N SER A 67 -5.99 -15.47 -13.51
CA SER A 67 -6.07 -16.51 -14.55
C SER A 67 -7.51 -16.86 -14.94
N GLN A 68 -8.48 -16.64 -14.03
CA GLN A 68 -9.89 -16.94 -14.28
C GLN A 68 -10.70 -15.70 -14.67
N CYS A 69 -10.08 -14.52 -14.68
CA CYS A 69 -10.74 -13.24 -14.97
C CYS A 69 -12.03 -13.02 -14.17
N GLN A 70 -11.99 -13.38 -12.88
CA GLN A 70 -13.13 -13.22 -11.99
C GLN A 70 -13.54 -11.75 -11.88
N THR A 71 -14.83 -11.51 -11.70
CA THR A 71 -15.39 -10.18 -11.47
C THR A 71 -16.09 -10.12 -10.13
N THR A 72 -16.30 -8.90 -9.64
CA THR A 72 -17.26 -8.66 -8.57
C THR A 72 -18.67 -9.10 -8.98
N GLU A 73 -19.54 -9.39 -8.01
CA GLU A 73 -20.91 -9.85 -8.27
C GLU A 73 -21.75 -8.82 -9.04
N ASP A 74 -21.46 -7.53 -8.84
CA ASP A 74 -22.07 -6.43 -9.59
C ASP A 74 -21.42 -6.16 -10.96
N GLY A 75 -20.38 -6.91 -11.33
CA GLY A 75 -19.74 -6.87 -12.64
C GLY A 75 -18.99 -5.57 -12.94
N VAL A 76 -18.59 -4.81 -11.92
CA VAL A 76 -17.93 -3.51 -12.09
C VAL A 76 -16.41 -3.64 -12.12
N TYR A 77 -15.83 -4.59 -11.38
CA TYR A 77 -14.37 -4.75 -11.28
C TYR A 77 -13.90 -6.17 -11.55
N LEU A 78 -12.69 -6.31 -12.08
CA LEU A 78 -11.92 -7.56 -12.08
C LEU A 78 -11.27 -7.75 -10.70
N ILE A 79 -11.29 -8.99 -10.19
CA ILE A 79 -10.69 -9.39 -8.91
C ILE A 79 -9.72 -10.56 -9.10
N PRO A 80 -8.67 -10.67 -8.24
CA PRO A 80 -7.79 -11.84 -8.26
C PRO A 80 -8.51 -13.14 -7.91
N ASP A 81 -8.01 -14.27 -8.41
CA ASP A 81 -8.59 -15.61 -8.23
C ASP A 81 -8.62 -16.05 -6.76
N GLU A 82 -7.72 -15.53 -5.92
CA GLU A 82 -7.61 -15.84 -4.49
C GLU A 82 -8.43 -14.90 -3.58
N VAL A 83 -9.14 -13.92 -4.15
CA VAL A 83 -9.87 -12.88 -3.40
C VAL A 83 -11.37 -12.96 -3.67
N PHE A 84 -12.17 -12.89 -2.61
CA PHE A 84 -13.60 -12.66 -2.72
C PHE A 84 -13.97 -11.30 -2.13
N VAL A 85 -15.04 -10.69 -2.65
CA VAL A 85 -15.54 -9.39 -2.18
C VAL A 85 -16.88 -9.55 -1.48
N ILE A 86 -17.15 -8.68 -0.48
CA ILE A 86 -18.45 -8.58 0.16
C ILE A 86 -18.99 -7.16 -0.10
N PRO A 87 -20.10 -6.99 -0.84
CA PRO A 87 -20.63 -5.67 -1.16
C PRO A 87 -21.23 -4.99 0.09
N GLN A 88 -20.58 -3.92 0.55
CA GLN A 88 -21.03 -3.09 1.67
C GLN A 88 -21.39 -1.70 1.13
N LYS A 89 -22.67 -1.48 0.79
CA LYS A 89 -23.16 -0.19 0.28
C LYS A 89 -23.66 0.69 1.44
N VAL A 90 -22.72 1.19 2.24
CA VAL A 90 -23.00 1.99 3.43
C VAL A 90 -22.47 3.41 3.22
N SER A 91 -23.27 4.41 3.59
CA SER A 91 -22.88 5.82 3.59
C SER A 91 -23.18 6.38 4.98
N GLY A 92 -22.18 7.01 5.58
CA GLY A 92 -22.31 7.78 6.82
C GLY A 92 -22.04 9.25 6.53
N VAL A 93 -22.71 10.14 7.26
CA VAL A 93 -22.46 11.58 7.24
C VAL A 93 -22.53 12.07 8.69
N GLU A 94 -21.41 12.52 9.24
CA GLU A 94 -21.38 13.13 10.56
C GLU A 94 -21.57 14.65 10.46
N THR A 95 -22.46 15.18 11.30
CA THR A 95 -22.70 16.63 11.40
C THR A 95 -21.93 17.27 12.54
N ASN A 96 -21.42 16.47 13.47
CA ASN A 96 -20.72 16.94 14.66
C ASN A 96 -19.23 16.62 14.57
N SER A 97 -18.40 17.45 15.20
CA SER A 97 -16.96 17.20 15.31
C SER A 97 -16.61 16.37 16.54
N GLU A 98 -15.69 15.43 16.36
CA GLU A 98 -14.96 14.83 17.48
C GLU A 98 -13.82 15.76 17.92
N ILE A 99 -13.57 15.81 19.23
CA ILE A 99 -12.46 16.58 19.81
C ILE A 99 -11.41 15.60 20.34
N ILE A 100 -10.24 15.63 19.72
CA ILE A 100 -9.07 14.87 20.12
C ILE A 100 -8.21 15.78 21.00
N THR A 101 -8.30 15.58 22.31
CA THR A 101 -7.60 16.38 23.32
C THR A 101 -6.12 16.02 23.43
N SER A 102 -5.76 14.75 23.20
CA SER A 102 -4.39 14.25 23.27
C SER A 102 -4.00 13.45 22.02
N TRP A 103 -2.80 13.71 21.51
CA TRP A 103 -2.18 12.95 20.42
C TRP A 103 -1.92 11.47 20.78
N THR A 104 -1.91 11.13 22.08
CA THR A 104 -1.83 9.74 22.54
C THR A 104 -3.12 8.97 22.29
N ASP A 105 -4.25 9.67 22.30
CA ASP A 105 -5.60 9.06 22.22
C ASP A 105 -6.15 9.12 20.79
N GLN A 106 -5.39 9.73 19.88
CA GLN A 106 -5.74 9.80 18.47
C GLN A 106 -5.87 8.41 17.86
N ILE A 107 -7.04 8.18 17.26
CA ILE A 107 -7.36 7.02 16.43
C ILE A 107 -7.13 7.40 14.96
N SER A 108 -6.44 6.54 14.21
CA SER A 108 -6.23 6.76 12.77
C SER A 108 -7.53 6.54 12.00
N SER A 109 -7.85 7.42 11.06
CA SER A 109 -9.09 7.30 10.29
C SER A 109 -9.08 6.17 9.25
N THR A 110 -7.91 5.73 8.78
CA THR A 110 -7.79 4.72 7.72
C THR A 110 -7.32 3.36 8.23
N SER A 111 -6.73 3.30 9.42
CA SER A 111 -6.07 2.10 9.96
C SER A 111 -6.39 1.86 11.43
N SER A 112 -7.55 2.32 11.90
CA SER A 112 -7.99 2.15 13.29
C SER A 112 -8.07 0.68 13.72
N SER A 113 -8.64 -0.18 12.86
CA SER A 113 -8.86 -1.59 13.15
C SER A 113 -7.55 -2.36 13.35
N ILE A 114 -6.58 -2.19 12.46
CA ILE A 114 -5.27 -2.85 12.55
C ILE A 114 -4.40 -2.29 13.69
N ASN A 115 -4.57 -1.01 14.04
CA ASN A 115 -3.88 -0.42 15.19
C ASN A 115 -4.44 -0.89 16.53
N ALA A 116 -5.73 -1.21 16.59
CA ALA A 116 -6.40 -1.74 17.77
C ALA A 116 -6.15 -3.24 18.01
N ASP A 117 -5.53 -3.94 17.06
CA ASP A 117 -5.25 -5.36 17.17
C ASP A 117 -4.26 -5.67 18.31
N ALA A 118 -4.36 -6.88 18.87
CA ALA A 118 -3.55 -7.32 19.99
C ALA A 118 -2.08 -7.46 19.56
N SER A 119 -1.20 -6.65 20.15
CA SER A 119 0.25 -6.69 19.91
C SER A 119 1.02 -6.64 21.23
N PHE A 120 2.31 -6.95 21.20
CA PHE A 120 3.17 -6.90 22.40
C PHE A 120 3.18 -5.50 23.05
N LEU A 121 3.11 -4.43 22.25
CA LEU A 121 3.07 -3.04 22.70
C LEU A 121 2.01 -2.24 21.93
N VAL A 122 0.73 -2.50 22.22
CA VAL A 122 -0.43 -1.86 21.56
C VAL A 122 -0.34 -0.33 21.56
N VAL A 123 0.23 0.26 22.62
CA VAL A 123 0.37 1.73 22.78
C VAL A 123 1.22 2.38 21.68
N LEU A 124 2.08 1.62 20.98
CA LEU A 124 2.96 2.14 19.94
C LEU A 124 2.37 2.10 18.52
N ASN A 125 1.30 1.33 18.31
CA ASN A 125 0.68 1.17 17.00
C ASN A 125 0.24 2.55 16.45
N GLY A 126 0.62 2.85 15.21
CA GLY A 126 0.31 4.08 14.49
C GLY A 126 0.98 5.35 15.00
N LYS A 127 1.77 5.32 16.08
CA LYS A 127 2.34 6.52 16.72
C LYS A 127 3.48 7.17 15.91
N PHE A 128 4.04 6.47 14.94
CA PHE A 128 5.04 7.00 14.01
C PHE A 128 4.44 7.34 12.65
N SER A 129 3.11 7.25 12.50
CA SER A 129 2.43 7.69 11.28
C SER A 129 2.54 9.19 11.07
N LYS A 130 2.50 9.62 9.80
CA LYS A 130 2.50 11.04 9.43
C LYS A 130 1.32 11.80 10.06
N GLU A 131 0.17 11.12 10.17
CA GLU A 131 -1.04 11.65 10.81
C GLU A 131 -0.79 11.95 12.30
N ASN A 132 -0.30 10.97 13.06
CA ASN A 132 -0.03 11.13 14.49
C ASN A 132 1.06 12.19 14.74
N GLN A 133 2.18 12.13 14.00
CA GLN A 133 3.27 13.08 14.14
C GLN A 133 2.84 14.52 13.85
N ARG A 134 1.98 14.73 12.85
CA ARG A 134 1.41 16.05 12.55
C ARG A 134 0.55 16.56 13.70
N ILE A 135 -0.37 15.74 14.21
CA ILE A 135 -1.26 16.11 15.33
C ILE A 135 -0.42 16.43 16.57
N LYS A 136 0.51 15.55 16.93
CA LYS A 136 1.45 15.77 18.05
C LYS A 136 2.21 17.08 17.91
N THR A 137 2.74 17.37 16.72
CA THR A 137 3.51 18.59 16.48
C THR A 137 2.66 19.84 16.73
N HIS A 138 1.45 19.89 16.17
CA HIS A 138 0.56 21.05 16.36
C HIS A 138 0.07 21.17 17.81
N GLN A 139 -0.40 20.09 18.43
CA GLN A 139 -0.89 20.12 19.81
C GLN A 139 0.19 20.57 20.79
N VAL A 140 1.42 20.04 20.66
CA VAL A 140 2.53 20.38 21.56
C VAL A 140 3.07 21.78 21.29
N LYS A 141 3.25 22.17 20.01
CA LYS A 141 3.84 23.46 19.66
C LYS A 141 2.89 24.63 19.91
N GLU A 142 1.60 24.44 19.65
CA GLU A 142 0.61 25.51 19.68
C GLU A 142 -0.28 25.45 20.93
N SER A 143 -0.07 24.46 21.81
CA SER A 143 -0.97 24.19 22.95
C SER A 143 -2.43 24.07 22.52
N SER A 144 -2.66 23.42 21.38
CA SER A 144 -3.96 23.32 20.73
C SER A 144 -4.57 21.93 20.89
N VAL A 145 -5.87 21.84 20.64
CA VAL A 145 -6.61 20.56 20.50
C VAL A 145 -6.99 20.36 19.04
N THR A 146 -7.26 19.10 18.65
CA THR A 146 -7.62 18.78 17.27
C THR A 146 -9.11 18.48 17.18
N ALA A 147 -9.82 19.12 16.26
CA ALA A 147 -11.20 18.77 15.92
C ALA A 147 -11.22 18.04 14.57
N ARG A 148 -12.02 16.97 14.45
CA ARG A 148 -12.20 16.19 13.22
C ARG A 148 -13.68 15.98 12.94
N VAL A 149 -14.05 15.94 11.66
CA VAL A 149 -15.37 15.56 11.13
C VAL A 149 -15.13 14.72 9.87
N GLN A 150 -15.86 13.63 9.68
CA GLN A 150 -15.70 12.68 8.56
C GLN A 150 -17.04 12.12 8.10
#